data_AF-A0A2E9Z763-F1
#
_entry.id   AF-A0A2E9Z763-F1
#
_cell.length_a   1.000
_cell.length_b   1.000
_cell.length_c   1.000
_cell.angle_alpha   90.00
_cell.angle_beta   90.00
_cell.angle_gamma   90.00
#
_symmetry.space_group_name_H-M   'P 1'
#
loop_
_entity.id
_entity.type
_entity.pdbx_description
1 polymer ?
#
loop_
_entity_poly.entity_id
_entity_poly.type
_entity_poly.pdbx_seq_one_letter_code
_entity_poly.pdbx_strand_id
1 'polypeptide(L)'
;MKKIIIILLASLTTLCLSSCQSVSSNDTATLLNGIYSDPNHPSGSRQVIAHHNQLTIKGRDDINDNIWVVNGIIQGNIIKLDFSSKGGPASITATFNNHEIIFSDGNSWVKQPKHQKIT
;
A
#
# COMPACT_ATOMS: atom_id res chain seq x y z
N MET A 1 -25.10 33.02 -57.37
CA MET A 1 -25.87 32.01 -56.63
C MET A 1 -24.90 31.24 -55.73
N LYS A 2 -25.25 31.15 -54.43
CA LYS A 2 -24.72 30.30 -53.34
C LYS A 2 -23.20 30.09 -53.22
N LYS A 3 -22.63 30.86 -52.29
CA LYS A 3 -21.38 30.58 -51.56
C LYS A 3 -21.57 29.30 -50.74
N ILE A 4 -20.62 28.37 -50.81
CA ILE A 4 -20.54 27.23 -49.87
C ILE A 4 -19.19 27.35 -49.18
N ILE A 5 -19.22 27.93 -47.99
CA ILE A 5 -18.12 27.93 -47.03
C ILE A 5 -18.24 26.60 -46.30
N ILE A 6 -17.22 25.74 -46.39
CA ILE A 6 -17.14 24.50 -45.62
C ILE A 6 -16.27 24.82 -44.40
N ILE A 7 -16.91 24.96 -43.25
CA ILE A 7 -16.28 25.22 -41.97
C ILE A 7 -15.94 23.83 -41.44
N LEU A 8 -14.68 23.43 -41.55
CA LEU A 8 -14.20 22.19 -40.93
C LEU A 8 -14.03 22.46 -39.44
N LEU A 9 -15.05 22.08 -38.66
CA LEU A 9 -15.02 22.12 -37.21
C LEU A 9 -14.00 21.07 -36.74
N ALA A 10 -12.77 21.51 -36.43
CA ALA A 10 -11.79 20.66 -35.76
C ALA A 10 -12.27 20.43 -34.32
N SER A 11 -12.95 19.32 -34.10
CA SER A 11 -13.30 18.80 -32.78
C SER A 11 -12.00 18.50 -32.04
N LEU A 12 -11.57 19.42 -31.18
CA LEU A 12 -10.45 19.23 -30.29
C LEU A 12 -10.90 18.25 -29.20
N THR A 13 -10.75 16.96 -29.48
CA THR A 13 -10.90 15.90 -28.48
C THR A 13 -9.73 16.02 -27.50
N THR A 14 -9.94 16.77 -26.43
CA THR A 14 -9.09 16.71 -25.25
C THR A 14 -9.16 15.29 -24.71
N LEU A 15 -8.21 14.45 -25.11
CA LEU A 15 -7.92 13.21 -24.38
C LEU A 15 -7.56 13.66 -22.97
N CYS A 16 -8.45 13.39 -22.01
CA CYS A 16 -8.05 13.38 -20.61
C CYS A 16 -7.01 12.27 -20.47
N LEU A 17 -5.72 12.63 -20.48
CA LEU A 17 -4.68 11.73 -20.03
C LEU A 17 -4.90 11.53 -18.54
N SER A 18 -5.72 10.54 -18.18
CA SER A 18 -5.64 9.92 -16.87
C SER A 18 -4.23 9.34 -16.76
N SER A 19 -3.32 10.11 -16.18
CA SER A 19 -2.02 9.63 -15.77
C SER A 19 -2.27 8.49 -14.78
N CYS A 20 -2.21 7.24 -15.27
CA CYS A 20 -1.96 6.10 -14.40
C CYS A 20 -0.54 6.31 -13.89
N GLN A 21 -0.41 7.06 -12.80
CA GLN A 21 0.85 7.24 -12.11
C GLN A 21 1.18 5.88 -11.53
N SER A 22 1.99 5.12 -12.26
CA SER A 22 2.65 3.94 -11.72
C SER A 22 3.59 4.43 -10.65
N VAL A 23 3.08 4.55 -9.41
CA VAL A 23 3.93 4.80 -8.24
C VAL A 23 4.97 3.69 -8.25
N SER A 24 6.24 4.08 -8.39
CA SER A 24 7.34 3.14 -8.44
C SER A 24 7.32 2.33 -7.14
N SER A 25 7.45 1.01 -7.23
CA SER A 25 7.50 0.13 -6.05
C SER A 25 8.57 0.56 -5.05
N ASN A 26 9.64 1.22 -5.52
CA ASN A 26 10.67 1.80 -4.66
C ASN A 26 10.15 2.95 -3.78
N ASP A 27 9.29 3.82 -4.33
CA ASP A 27 8.68 4.91 -3.58
C ASP A 27 7.66 4.34 -2.58
N THR A 28 6.83 3.39 -3.03
CA THR A 28 5.88 2.69 -2.15
C THR A 28 6.60 1.95 -1.02
N ALA A 29 7.68 1.22 -1.31
CA ALA A 29 8.46 0.51 -0.30
C ALA A 29 9.03 1.46 0.75
N THR A 30 9.58 2.60 0.31
CA THR A 30 10.08 3.64 1.22
C THR A 30 8.97 4.17 2.11
N LEU A 31 7.79 4.43 1.53
CA LEU A 31 6.61 4.89 2.26
C LEU A 31 5.97 3.80 3.12
N LEU A 32 6.17 2.51 2.85
CA LEU A 32 5.66 1.40 3.66
C LEU A 32 6.47 1.15 4.92
N ASN A 33 7.75 1.52 4.93
CA ASN A 33 8.63 1.30 6.09
C ASN A 33 8.11 2.02 7.35
N GLY A 34 7.84 1.27 8.42
CA GLY A 34 7.37 1.86 9.68
C GLY A 34 6.80 0.86 10.68
N ILE A 35 6.27 1.40 11.78
CA ILE A 35 5.48 0.65 12.77
C ILE A 35 4.01 0.95 12.51
N TYR A 36 3.17 -0.07 12.60
CA TYR A 36 1.73 0.03 12.39
C TYR A 36 0.97 -0.51 13.60
N SER A 37 -0.17 0.11 13.89
CA SER A 37 -1.15 -0.34 14.86
C SER A 37 -2.20 -1.21 14.18
N ASP A 38 -2.50 -2.37 14.76
CA ASP A 38 -3.55 -3.29 14.32
C ASP A 38 -4.71 -3.24 15.33
N PRO A 39 -5.92 -2.79 14.95
CA PRO A 39 -7.03 -2.64 15.89
C PRO A 39 -7.50 -3.98 16.48
N ASN A 40 -7.26 -5.11 15.79
CA ASN A 40 -7.55 -6.44 16.32
C ASN A 40 -6.53 -6.89 17.37
N HIS A 41 -5.38 -6.21 17.45
CA HIS A 41 -4.28 -6.50 18.37
C HIS A 41 -3.75 -5.20 19.02
N PRO A 42 -4.52 -4.57 19.93
CA PRO A 42 -4.21 -3.22 20.44
C PRO A 42 -2.88 -3.11 21.20
N SER A 43 -2.46 -4.20 21.86
CA SER A 43 -1.19 -4.31 22.59
C SER A 43 -0.06 -4.87 21.71
N GLY A 44 -0.39 -5.26 20.48
CA GLY A 44 0.53 -5.84 19.52
C GLY A 44 1.35 -4.79 18.76
N SER A 45 2.32 -5.27 17.99
CA SER A 45 3.14 -4.42 17.12
C SER A 45 3.26 -5.03 15.72
N ARG A 46 3.41 -4.16 14.72
CA ARG A 46 3.63 -4.54 13.31
C ARG A 46 4.77 -3.68 12.77
N GLN A 47 5.97 -4.23 12.66
CA GLN A 47 7.09 -3.58 11.99
C GLN A 47 7.14 -4.02 10.54
N VAL A 48 6.93 -3.09 9.62
CA VAL A 48 7.02 -3.32 8.18
C VAL A 48 8.38 -2.85 7.68
N ILE A 49 9.10 -3.75 7.03
CA ILE A 49 10.41 -3.52 6.42
C ILE A 49 10.28 -3.87 4.93
N ALA A 50 10.40 -2.87 4.06
CA ALA A 50 10.19 -2.99 2.64
C ALA A 50 11.42 -2.49 1.86
N HIS A 51 11.81 -3.27 0.86
CA HIS A 51 12.91 -2.99 -0.05
C HIS A 51 12.52 -3.40 -1.47
N HIS A 52 12.56 -2.45 -2.40
CA HIS A 52 12.09 -2.63 -3.79
C HIS A 52 10.66 -3.19 -3.86
N ASN A 53 10.49 -4.39 -4.40
CA ASN A 53 9.22 -5.07 -4.54
C ASN A 53 8.98 -6.12 -3.44
N GLN A 54 9.84 -6.20 -2.43
CA GLN A 54 9.73 -7.16 -1.34
C GLN A 54 9.44 -6.45 -0.03
N LEU A 55 8.74 -7.15 0.87
CA LEU A 55 8.56 -6.69 2.23
C LEU A 55 8.60 -7.87 3.22
N THR A 56 9.02 -7.58 4.43
CA THR A 56 8.97 -8.46 5.59
C THR A 56 8.22 -7.72 6.70
N ILE A 57 7.28 -8.40 7.34
CA ILE A 57 6.60 -7.90 8.53
C ILE A 57 7.05 -8.74 9.72
N LYS A 58 7.60 -8.06 10.72
CA LYS A 58 7.81 -8.62 12.04
C LYS A 58 6.67 -8.15 12.92
N GLY A 59 5.90 -9.06 13.48
CA GLY A 59 4.76 -8.69 14.31
C GLY A 59 4.67 -9.50 15.58
N ARG A 60 3.83 -9.03 16.48
CA ARG A 60 3.47 -9.68 17.73
C ARG A 60 2.05 -9.28 18.08
N ASP A 61 1.22 -10.24 18.50
CA ASP A 61 -0.23 -10.03 18.65
C ASP A 61 -0.62 -9.46 20.02
N ASP A 62 0.16 -9.75 21.07
CA ASP A 62 0.08 -9.15 22.41
C ASP A 62 1.49 -8.85 22.95
N ILE A 63 1.65 -8.03 23.99
CA ILE A 63 2.98 -7.71 24.55
C ILE A 63 3.77 -8.95 24.99
N ASN A 64 3.09 -10.03 25.40
CA ASN A 64 3.72 -11.25 25.89
C ASN A 64 3.92 -12.35 24.82
N ASP A 65 3.42 -12.14 23.60
CA ASP A 65 3.46 -13.17 22.57
C ASP A 65 4.83 -13.31 21.89
N ASN A 66 5.03 -14.43 21.20
CA ASN A 66 6.19 -14.62 20.35
C ASN A 66 6.15 -13.69 19.13
N ILE A 67 7.32 -13.26 18.68
CA ILE A 67 7.44 -12.52 17.42
C ILE A 67 7.22 -13.50 16.26
N TRP A 68 6.37 -13.11 15.33
CA TRP A 68 6.16 -13.79 14.06
C TRP A 68 6.75 -12.98 12.91
N VAL A 69 7.09 -13.67 11.83
CA VAL A 69 7.64 -13.08 10.61
C VAL A 69 6.86 -13.58 9.41
N VAL A 70 6.42 -12.65 8.57
CA VAL A 70 5.76 -12.93 7.29
C VAL A 70 6.43 -12.14 6.18
N ASN A 71 6.37 -12.68 4.97
CA ASN A 71 6.95 -12.06 3.79
C ASN A 71 5.85 -11.63 2.81
N GLY A 72 6.20 -10.70 1.93
CA GLY A 72 5.27 -10.22 0.93
C GLY A 72 5.93 -9.54 -0.26
N ILE A 73 5.08 -9.22 -1.24
CA ILE A 73 5.45 -8.59 -2.51
C ILE A 73 4.63 -7.32 -2.68
N ILE A 74 5.28 -6.26 -3.15
CA ILE A 74 4.68 -4.96 -3.47
C ILE A 74 4.47 -4.85 -4.98
N GLN A 75 3.24 -4.52 -5.39
CA GLN A 75 2.82 -4.36 -6.78
C GLN A 75 2.07 -3.02 -6.91
N GLY A 76 2.81 -1.93 -7.07
CA GLY A 76 2.24 -0.57 -6.97
C GLY A 76 1.73 -0.32 -5.55
N ASN A 77 0.45 -0.01 -5.41
CA ASN A 77 -0.21 0.14 -4.11
C ASN A 77 -0.79 -1.17 -3.54
N ILE A 78 -0.73 -2.27 -4.29
CA ILE A 78 -1.21 -3.58 -3.85
C ILE A 78 -0.06 -4.33 -3.16
N ILE A 79 -0.37 -4.96 -2.04
CA ILE A 79 0.54 -5.78 -1.26
C ILE A 79 -0.02 -7.19 -1.17
N LYS A 80 0.83 -8.19 -1.40
CA LYS A 80 0.50 -9.60 -1.15
C LYS A 80 1.34 -10.12 0.00
N LEU A 81 0.71 -10.70 1.01
CA LEU A 81 1.34 -11.21 2.23
C LEU A 81 1.09 -12.71 2.38
N ASP A 82 2.13 -13.42 2.82
CA ASP A 82 2.08 -14.83 3.13
C ASP A 82 2.10 -15.05 4.66
N PHE A 83 0.93 -15.37 5.22
CA PHE A 83 0.75 -15.67 6.64
C PHE A 83 0.85 -17.17 6.97
N SER A 84 1.26 -18.02 6.02
CA SER A 84 1.35 -19.47 6.23
C SER A 84 2.28 -19.85 7.39
N SER A 85 3.31 -19.06 7.66
CA SER A 85 4.20 -19.24 8.83
C SER A 85 3.50 -19.09 10.17
N LYS A 86 2.35 -18.38 10.22
CA LYS A 86 1.45 -18.28 11.38
C LYS A 86 0.28 -19.28 11.35
N GLY A 87 0.20 -20.12 10.33
CA GLY A 87 -0.95 -20.98 10.06
C GLY A 87 -2.11 -20.29 9.32
N GLY A 88 -1.88 -19.08 8.77
CA GLY A 88 -2.87 -18.34 7.98
C GLY A 88 -2.78 -18.61 6.47
N PRO A 89 -3.60 -17.89 5.66
CA PRO A 89 -3.54 -17.97 4.20
C PRO A 89 -2.20 -17.49 3.62
N ALA A 90 -1.75 -18.13 2.55
CA ALA A 90 -0.47 -17.81 1.91
C ALA A 90 -0.51 -16.58 0.97
N SER A 91 -1.69 -16.00 0.74
CA SER A 91 -1.85 -14.89 -0.21
C SER A 91 -2.98 -13.97 0.21
N ILE A 92 -2.77 -13.21 1.29
CA ILE A 92 -3.66 -12.12 1.67
C ILE A 92 -3.31 -10.88 0.85
N THR A 93 -4.32 -10.25 0.27
CA THR A 93 -4.16 -8.99 -0.47
C THR A 93 -4.51 -7.81 0.43
N ALA A 94 -3.66 -6.80 0.42
CA ALA A 94 -3.90 -5.53 1.07
C ALA A 94 -3.59 -4.36 0.11
N THR A 95 -4.16 -3.19 0.40
CA THR A 95 -3.92 -1.96 -0.36
C THR A 95 -3.26 -0.92 0.55
N PHE A 96 -2.26 -0.22 0.04
CA PHE A 96 -1.56 0.84 0.75
C PHE A 96 -1.94 2.22 0.23
N ASN A 97 -2.37 3.11 1.12
CA ASN A 97 -2.80 4.48 0.79
C ASN A 97 -1.85 5.57 1.35
N ASN A 98 -0.57 5.24 1.53
CA ASN A 98 0.48 6.05 2.16
C ASN A 98 0.45 6.11 3.70
N HIS A 99 -0.70 5.89 4.33
CA HIS A 99 -0.85 5.96 5.79
C HIS A 99 -1.32 4.65 6.42
N GLU A 100 -2.02 3.81 5.66
CA GLU A 100 -2.64 2.60 6.18
C GLU A 100 -2.45 1.43 5.20
N ILE A 101 -2.42 0.22 5.78
CA ILE A 101 -2.48 -1.04 5.04
C ILE A 101 -3.86 -1.62 5.27
N ILE A 102 -4.69 -1.60 4.22
CA ILE A 102 -6.10 -2.00 4.26
C ILE A 102 -6.22 -3.42 3.71
N PHE A 103 -6.66 -4.35 4.53
CA PHE A 103 -6.82 -5.76 4.20
C PHE A 103 -8.20 -6.01 3.59
N SER A 104 -8.31 -7.04 2.74
CA SER A 104 -9.57 -7.40 2.09
C SER A 104 -10.67 -7.88 3.04
N ASP A 105 -10.32 -8.22 4.28
CA ASP A 105 -11.25 -8.62 5.35
C ASP A 105 -11.83 -7.43 6.14
N GLY A 106 -11.42 -6.20 5.81
CA GLY A 106 -11.84 -4.98 6.47
C GLY A 106 -10.94 -4.53 7.63
N ASN A 107 -9.90 -5.30 7.99
CA ASN A 107 -8.90 -4.81 8.94
C ASN A 107 -8.05 -3.70 8.28
N SER A 108 -7.67 -2.68 9.05
CA SER A 108 -6.76 -1.63 8.58
C SER A 108 -5.67 -1.38 9.60
N TRP A 109 -4.42 -1.50 9.16
CA TRP A 109 -3.28 -1.19 10.00
C TRP A 109 -2.84 0.25 9.76
N VAL A 110 -2.84 1.06 10.81
CA VAL A 110 -2.54 2.50 10.72
C VAL A 110 -1.08 2.74 11.06
N LYS A 111 -0.37 3.45 10.19
CA LYS A 111 1.03 3.78 10.41
C LYS A 111 1.18 4.72 11.60
N GLN A 112 2.04 4.35 12.53
CA GLN A 112 2.36 5.17 13.68
C GLN A 112 3.25 6.34 13.27
N PRO A 113 3.06 7.54 13.85
CA PRO A 113 3.96 8.66 13.65
C PRO A 113 5.38 8.24 14.02
N LYS A 114 6.37 8.57 13.17
CA LYS A 114 7.77 8.48 13.59
C LYS A 114 7.93 9.47 14.75
N HIS A 115 8.22 8.98 15.95
CA HIS A 115 8.76 9.88 16.97
C HIS A 115 10.10 10.42 16.46
N GLN A 116 10.07 11.65 15.96
CA GLN A 116 11.28 12.42 15.75
C GLN A 116 11.91 12.57 17.13
N LYS A 117 13.06 11.91 17.35
CA LYS A 117 13.90 12.24 18.49
C LYS A 117 14.27 13.71 18.33
N ILE A 118 13.69 14.56 19.17
CA ILE A 118 14.15 15.94 19.32
C ILE A 118 15.57 15.80 19.85
N THR A 119 16.55 16.12 19.00
CA THR A 119 17.98 16.08 19.33
C THR A 119 18.38 17.45 19.85
#